data_AF-A0A4R0DPS4-F1
#
_entry.id   AF-A0A4R0DPS4-F1
#
_cell.length_a   1.000
_cell.length_b   1.000
_cell.length_c   1.000
_cell.angle_alpha   90.00
_cell.angle_beta   90.00
_cell.angle_gamma   90.00
#
_symmetry.space_group_name_H-M   'P 1'
#
loop_
_entity.id
_entity.type
_entity.pdbx_description
1 polymer ?
#
loop_
_entity_poly.entity_id
_entity_poly.type
_entity_poly.pdbx_seq_one_letter_code
_entity_poly.pdbx_strand_id
1 'polypeptide(L)'
;MESIFRCLGFAIFALSGSIVWAKPCEIPVQSMNVAGLKVGQSIREFQKLHPTVKPVVLGGNNYQLAFADGTDAQIKKTGVSSVQHIRYDPDTEVITSFSLSFLDGPMASYETDLDLFKSRILKKFKVAQKGWVQKKNTYIYQCDDYRIEIHQDYGAEHTAIGPTVMVLSQKTDMF
;
A
#
# COMPACT_ATOMS: atom_id res chain seq x y z
N MET A 1 61.00 36.98 -28.43
CA MET A 1 59.72 36.78 -29.11
C MET A 1 58.76 36.27 -28.05
N GLU A 2 57.83 37.12 -27.63
CA GLU A 2 56.81 36.79 -26.65
C GLU A 2 55.86 35.71 -27.19
N SER A 3 55.42 34.81 -26.31
CA SER A 3 54.08 34.22 -26.44
C SER A 3 53.59 33.75 -25.07
N ILE A 4 52.77 34.61 -24.47
CA ILE A 4 51.82 34.32 -23.39
C ILE A 4 50.74 33.42 -23.97
N PHE A 5 50.49 32.21 -23.46
CA PHE A 5 49.15 31.61 -23.62
C PHE A 5 48.80 30.60 -22.51
N ARG A 6 47.98 31.13 -21.59
CA ARG A 6 46.77 30.54 -21.00
C ARG A 6 46.87 29.32 -20.07
N CYS A 7 46.59 29.63 -18.81
CA CYS A 7 45.88 28.81 -17.84
C CYS A 7 44.83 27.89 -18.49
N LEU A 8 45.00 26.58 -18.36
CA LEU A 8 43.89 25.64 -18.34
C LEU A 8 43.85 25.00 -16.95
N GLY A 9 43.15 25.69 -16.04
CA GLY A 9 42.69 25.06 -14.80
C GLY A 9 41.65 24.01 -15.16
N PHE A 10 42.02 22.74 -15.03
CA PHE A 10 41.09 21.62 -15.06
C PHE A 10 40.24 21.68 -13.79
N ALA A 11 39.10 22.37 -13.86
CA ALA A 11 38.07 22.27 -12.83
C ALA A 11 37.37 20.91 -13.01
N ILE A 12 37.80 19.92 -12.23
CA ILE A 12 37.07 18.67 -12.05
C ILE A 12 35.80 19.02 -11.28
N PHE A 13 34.69 19.19 -11.99
CA PHE A 13 33.36 19.20 -11.39
C PHE A 13 33.11 17.80 -10.81
N ALA A 14 33.38 17.64 -9.51
CA ALA A 14 32.84 16.54 -8.75
C ALA A 14 31.32 16.72 -8.70
N LEU A 15 30.62 16.07 -9.65
CA LEU A 15 29.19 15.80 -9.55
C LEU A 15 28.99 14.90 -8.34
N SER A 16 28.89 15.50 -7.15
CA SER A 16 28.25 14.88 -6.00
C SER A 16 26.78 14.75 -6.33
N GLY A 17 26.45 13.74 -7.15
CA GLY A 17 25.09 13.28 -7.30
C GLY A 17 24.62 12.92 -5.91
N SER A 18 23.63 13.64 -5.41
CA SER A 18 22.90 13.26 -4.21
C SER A 18 22.48 11.81 -4.43
N ILE A 19 23.10 10.89 -3.70
CA ILE A 19 22.55 9.56 -3.58
C ILE A 19 21.22 9.82 -2.87
N VAL A 20 20.13 9.90 -3.63
CA VAL A 20 18.81 9.73 -3.05
C VAL A 20 18.85 8.28 -2.61
N TRP A 21 19.04 8.05 -1.31
CA TRP A 21 18.97 6.71 -0.74
C TRP A 21 17.51 6.27 -0.83
N ALA A 22 17.16 5.78 -2.02
CA ALA A 22 15.97 4.99 -2.26
C ALA A 22 16.02 3.84 -1.23
N LYS A 23 15.01 3.74 -0.38
CA LYS A 23 14.93 2.72 0.66
C LYS A 23 14.34 1.47 0.01
N PRO A 24 15.18 0.45 -0.30
CA PRO A 24 14.69 -0.74 -0.97
C PRO A 24 13.64 -1.43 -0.13
N CYS A 25 12.62 -1.98 -0.79
CA CYS A 25 11.59 -2.72 -0.10
C CYS A 25 12.15 -4.04 0.44
N GLU A 26 11.79 -4.40 1.67
CA GLU A 26 12.10 -5.72 2.25
C GLU A 26 11.46 -6.85 1.42
N ILE A 27 10.23 -6.62 0.94
CA ILE A 27 9.53 -7.51 0.02
C ILE A 27 9.27 -6.74 -1.27
N PRO A 28 9.69 -7.27 -2.44
CA PRO A 28 9.36 -6.64 -3.72
C PRO A 28 7.84 -6.55 -3.94
N VAL A 29 7.38 -5.47 -4.56
CA VAL A 29 5.94 -5.20 -4.76
C VAL A 29 5.19 -6.36 -5.45
N GLN A 30 5.84 -7.10 -6.35
CA GLN A 30 5.23 -8.24 -7.07
C GLN A 30 4.94 -9.44 -6.14
N SER A 31 5.70 -9.55 -5.05
CA SER A 31 5.57 -10.62 -4.05
C SER A 31 4.70 -10.23 -2.86
N MET A 32 4.58 -8.92 -2.58
CA MET A 32 3.72 -8.40 -1.52
C MET A 32 2.27 -8.78 -1.79
N ASN A 33 1.58 -9.27 -0.75
CA ASN A 33 0.19 -9.69 -0.86
C ASN A 33 -0.51 -9.59 0.49
N VAL A 34 -1.70 -8.99 0.49
CA VAL A 34 -2.63 -9.01 1.63
C VAL A 34 -3.95 -9.57 1.12
N ALA A 35 -4.37 -10.70 1.68
CA ALA A 35 -5.66 -11.33 1.37
C ALA A 35 -5.92 -11.62 -0.14
N GLY A 36 -4.88 -11.88 -0.93
CA GLY A 36 -5.01 -12.08 -2.38
C GLY A 36 -4.90 -10.81 -3.21
N LEU A 37 -4.98 -9.61 -2.60
CA LEU A 37 -4.78 -8.33 -3.29
C LEU A 37 -3.30 -7.93 -3.35
N LYS A 38 -2.93 -7.27 -4.45
CA LYS A 38 -1.61 -6.67 -4.66
C LYS A 38 -1.75 -5.35 -5.41
N VAL A 39 -0.95 -4.36 -5.05
CA VAL A 39 -0.79 -3.18 -5.90
C VAL A 39 0.09 -3.54 -7.10
N GLY A 40 -0.16 -2.92 -8.25
CA GLY A 40 0.44 -3.29 -9.54
C GLY A 40 -0.17 -4.52 -10.21
N GLN A 41 -1.14 -5.19 -9.59
CA GLN A 41 -1.90 -6.29 -10.22
C GLN A 41 -2.87 -5.73 -11.27
N SER A 42 -2.94 -6.38 -12.43
CA SER A 42 -3.96 -6.09 -13.44
C SER A 42 -5.37 -6.34 -12.89
N ILE A 43 -6.29 -5.39 -13.10
CA ILE A 43 -7.69 -5.56 -12.69
C ILE A 43 -8.36 -6.74 -13.42
N ARG A 44 -7.94 -7.05 -14.65
CA ARG A 44 -8.47 -8.19 -15.42
C ARG A 44 -8.11 -9.52 -14.77
N GLU A 45 -6.86 -9.67 -14.34
CA GLU A 45 -6.43 -10.89 -13.63
C GLU A 45 -7.09 -10.99 -12.25
N PHE A 46 -7.28 -9.85 -11.56
CA PHE A 46 -8.01 -9.82 -10.30
C PHE A 46 -9.48 -10.25 -10.48
N GLN A 47 -10.17 -9.74 -11.50
CA GLN A 47 -11.56 -10.08 -11.82
C GLN A 47 -11.75 -11.55 -12.22
N LYS A 48 -10.75 -12.20 -12.83
CA LYS A 48 -10.80 -13.65 -13.09
C LYS A 48 -10.88 -14.46 -11.80
N LEU A 49 -10.19 -14.03 -10.75
CA LEU A 49 -10.21 -14.67 -9.44
C LEU A 49 -11.45 -14.27 -8.63
N HIS A 50 -11.92 -13.04 -8.82
CA HIS A 50 -13.03 -12.42 -8.10
C HIS A 50 -14.15 -11.95 -9.06
N PRO A 51 -14.89 -12.86 -9.72
CA PRO A 51 -15.80 -12.52 -10.82
C PRO A 51 -17.00 -11.64 -10.43
N THR A 52 -17.30 -11.55 -9.14
CA THR A 52 -18.37 -10.70 -8.59
C THR A 52 -17.96 -9.24 -8.45
N VAL A 53 -16.67 -8.91 -8.53
CA VAL A 53 -16.18 -7.54 -8.44
C VAL A 53 -16.46 -6.78 -9.75
N LYS A 54 -16.91 -5.53 -9.64
CA LYS A 54 -17.24 -4.69 -10.80
C LYS A 54 -16.53 -3.34 -10.75
N PRO A 55 -16.12 -2.78 -11.89
CA PRO A 55 -15.68 -1.40 -11.95
C PRO A 55 -16.82 -0.45 -11.57
N VAL A 56 -16.49 0.58 -10.78
CA VAL A 56 -17.37 1.69 -10.43
C VAL A 56 -16.56 2.99 -10.52
N VAL A 57 -17.25 4.10 -10.81
CA VAL A 57 -16.65 5.44 -10.83
C VAL A 57 -17.35 6.29 -9.79
N LEU A 58 -16.66 6.63 -8.71
CA LEU A 58 -17.22 7.35 -7.56
C LEU A 58 -16.95 8.87 -7.67
N GLY A 59 -17.38 9.46 -8.79
CA GLY A 59 -17.19 10.88 -9.11
C GLY A 59 -15.74 11.25 -9.48
N GLY A 60 -15.58 12.20 -10.40
CA GLY A 60 -14.26 12.61 -10.91
C GLY A 60 -13.44 11.43 -11.46
N ASN A 61 -12.13 11.43 -11.19
CA ASN A 61 -11.19 10.38 -11.61
C ASN A 61 -11.04 9.25 -10.56
N ASN A 62 -12.10 8.96 -9.80
CA ASN A 62 -12.07 7.94 -8.74
C ASN A 62 -12.55 6.58 -9.26
N TYR A 63 -11.66 5.88 -9.95
CA TYR A 63 -11.90 4.56 -10.52
C TYR A 63 -11.65 3.46 -9.48
N GLN A 64 -12.67 2.64 -9.22
CA GLN A 64 -12.59 1.57 -8.22
C GLN A 64 -13.17 0.26 -8.68
N LEU A 65 -12.74 -0.83 -8.04
CA LEU A 65 -13.42 -2.11 -8.08
C LEU A 65 -14.25 -2.25 -6.79
N ALA A 66 -15.52 -2.59 -6.93
CA ALA A 66 -16.45 -2.77 -5.82
C ALA A 66 -17.13 -4.13 -5.87
N PHE A 67 -17.37 -4.68 -4.68
CA PHE A 67 -18.20 -5.87 -4.46
C PHE A 67 -19.59 -5.42 -4.01
N ALA A 68 -20.65 -6.07 -4.50
CA ALA A 68 -22.02 -5.75 -4.10
C ALA A 68 -22.22 -5.86 -2.57
N ASP A 69 -21.67 -6.92 -1.97
CA ASP A 69 -21.76 -7.18 -0.52
C ASP A 69 -20.50 -6.73 0.23
N GLY A 70 -19.75 -5.77 -0.32
CA GLY A 70 -18.53 -5.23 0.28
C GLY A 70 -17.31 -6.15 0.25
N THR A 71 -17.44 -7.43 -0.09
CA THR A 71 -16.32 -8.38 -0.30
C THR A 71 -16.84 -9.65 -0.99
N ASP A 72 -15.99 -10.65 -1.27
CA ASP A 72 -16.39 -11.96 -1.76
C ASP A 72 -16.00 -13.12 -0.83
N ALA A 73 -16.44 -14.33 -1.17
CA ALA A 73 -16.17 -15.52 -0.36
C ALA A 73 -14.69 -15.90 -0.32
N GLN A 74 -13.89 -15.58 -1.34
CA GLN A 74 -12.46 -15.92 -1.35
C GLN A 74 -11.68 -15.00 -0.41
N ILE A 75 -11.93 -13.70 -0.47
CA ILE A 75 -11.32 -12.71 0.41
C ILE A 75 -11.76 -12.94 1.86
N LYS A 76 -13.04 -13.23 2.12
CA LYS A 76 -13.55 -13.55 3.48
C LYS A 76 -12.79 -14.70 4.15
N LYS A 77 -12.40 -15.74 3.40
CA LYS A 77 -11.62 -16.89 3.93
C LYS A 77 -10.25 -16.48 4.50
N THR A 78 -9.75 -15.30 4.15
CA THR A 78 -8.48 -14.78 4.65
C THR A 78 -8.60 -14.01 5.97
N GLY A 79 -9.84 -13.81 6.46
CA GLY A 79 -10.14 -13.08 7.69
C GLY A 79 -10.56 -11.62 7.48
N VAL A 80 -10.59 -11.13 6.24
CA VAL A 80 -11.14 -9.81 5.88
C VAL A 80 -12.67 -9.84 6.01
N SER A 81 -13.23 -8.85 6.69
CA SER A 81 -14.69 -8.71 6.84
C SER A 81 -15.29 -7.84 5.74
N SER A 82 -14.56 -6.81 5.29
CA SER A 82 -15.00 -5.90 4.23
C SER A 82 -13.80 -5.35 3.44
N VAL A 83 -14.00 -5.16 2.14
CA VAL A 83 -13.11 -4.39 1.27
C VAL A 83 -13.64 -2.96 1.22
N GLN A 84 -12.93 -2.03 1.86
CA GLN A 84 -13.35 -0.64 1.93
C GLN A 84 -13.12 0.09 0.60
N HIS A 85 -12.02 -0.19 -0.09
CA HIS A 85 -11.81 0.25 -1.47
C HIS A 85 -10.77 -0.61 -2.19
N ILE A 86 -10.83 -0.61 -3.52
CA ILE A 86 -9.76 -1.04 -4.43
C ILE A 86 -9.72 0.00 -5.54
N ARG A 87 -8.70 0.86 -5.57
CA ARG A 87 -8.50 1.84 -6.64
C ARG A 87 -7.59 1.27 -7.72
N TYR A 88 -7.83 1.68 -8.96
CA TYR A 88 -6.98 1.35 -10.09
C TYR A 88 -6.76 2.55 -10.97
N ASP A 89 -5.66 2.52 -11.71
CA ASP A 89 -5.36 3.48 -12.78
C ASP A 89 -6.12 3.03 -14.05
N PRO A 90 -7.00 3.87 -14.62
CA PRO A 90 -7.78 3.51 -15.81
C PRO A 90 -6.93 3.39 -17.09
N ASP A 91 -5.77 4.06 -17.15
CA ASP A 91 -4.92 4.05 -18.34
C ASP A 91 -4.05 2.78 -18.39
N THR A 92 -3.56 2.35 -17.23
CA THR A 92 -2.71 1.15 -17.12
C THR A 92 -3.46 -0.10 -16.65
N GLU A 93 -4.71 0.04 -16.22
CA GLU A 93 -5.59 -1.03 -15.71
C GLU A 93 -4.97 -1.85 -14.56
N VAL A 94 -4.19 -1.20 -13.69
CA VAL A 94 -3.58 -1.84 -12.51
C VAL A 94 -4.08 -1.26 -11.19
N ILE A 95 -4.21 -2.11 -10.18
CA ILE A 95 -4.57 -1.72 -8.82
C ILE A 95 -3.48 -0.80 -8.23
N THR A 96 -3.85 0.40 -7.79
CA THR A 96 -2.92 1.40 -7.24
C THR A 96 -3.02 1.54 -5.73
N SER A 97 -4.19 1.25 -5.14
CA SER A 97 -4.36 1.15 -3.69
C SER A 97 -5.54 0.25 -3.32
N PHE A 98 -5.53 -0.26 -2.09
CA PHE A 98 -6.68 -0.95 -1.52
C PHE A 98 -6.70 -0.80 0.01
N SER A 99 -7.90 -0.91 0.58
CA SER A 99 -8.09 -0.95 2.03
C SER A 99 -9.01 -2.09 2.43
N LEU A 100 -8.58 -2.85 3.44
CA LEU A 100 -9.24 -4.05 3.93
C LEU A 100 -9.55 -3.91 5.41
N SER A 101 -10.81 -3.99 5.78
CA SER A 101 -11.23 -4.08 7.16
C SER A 101 -11.18 -5.54 7.63
N PHE A 102 -10.68 -5.71 8.85
CA PHE A 102 -10.66 -6.97 9.59
C PHE A 102 -11.61 -6.92 10.79
N LEU A 103 -12.41 -5.86 10.91
CA LEU A 103 -13.31 -5.62 12.02
C LEU A 103 -14.37 -6.71 12.10
N ASP A 104 -14.60 -7.22 13.31
CA ASP A 104 -15.51 -8.33 13.62
C ASP A 104 -15.20 -9.62 12.84
N GLY A 105 -13.99 -9.71 12.27
CA GLY A 105 -13.45 -10.89 11.66
C GLY A 105 -12.65 -11.74 12.65
N PRO A 106 -12.14 -12.91 12.24
CA PRO A 106 -11.34 -13.78 13.10
C PRO A 106 -9.98 -13.16 13.48
N MET A 107 -9.59 -12.05 12.84
CA MET A 107 -8.29 -11.40 13.02
C MET A 107 -8.33 -10.27 14.06
N ALA A 108 -9.45 -9.56 14.20
CA ALA A 108 -9.56 -8.43 15.12
C ALA A 108 -11.03 -7.98 15.33
N SER A 109 -11.23 -7.29 16.44
CA SER A 109 -12.40 -6.48 16.80
C SER A 109 -11.94 -5.07 17.17
N TYR A 110 -12.84 -4.17 17.60
CA TYR A 110 -12.44 -2.86 18.13
C TYR A 110 -11.53 -2.99 19.36
N GLU A 111 -11.73 -3.99 20.20
CA GLU A 111 -10.97 -4.19 21.44
C GLU A 111 -9.61 -4.84 21.20
N THR A 112 -9.35 -5.32 19.98
CA THR A 112 -8.07 -5.98 19.66
C THR A 112 -6.96 -4.96 19.63
N ASP A 113 -5.94 -5.17 20.46
CA ASP A 113 -4.77 -4.32 20.54
C ASP A 113 -4.03 -4.14 19.19
N LEU A 114 -3.49 -2.93 18.95
CA LEU A 114 -2.79 -2.61 17.70
C LEU A 114 -1.56 -3.49 17.45
N ASP A 115 -0.75 -3.79 18.47
CA ASP A 115 0.44 -4.64 18.33
C ASP A 115 0.02 -6.09 18.04
N LEU A 116 -1.02 -6.56 18.73
CA LEU A 116 -1.59 -7.87 18.49
C LEU A 116 -2.15 -7.98 17.07
N PHE A 117 -2.92 -6.99 16.61
CA PHE A 117 -3.45 -6.96 15.26
C PHE A 117 -2.33 -6.94 14.21
N LYS A 118 -1.33 -6.07 14.37
CA LYS A 118 -0.14 -6.04 13.50
C LYS A 118 0.55 -7.41 13.47
N SER A 119 0.81 -8.03 14.62
CA SER A 119 1.49 -9.34 14.66
C SER A 119 0.72 -10.41 13.88
N ARG A 120 -0.62 -10.41 13.96
CA ARG A 120 -1.48 -11.33 13.20
C ARG A 120 -1.39 -11.07 11.70
N ILE A 121 -1.41 -9.81 11.28
CA ILE A 121 -1.24 -9.41 9.87
C ILE A 121 0.13 -9.87 9.35
N LEU A 122 1.22 -9.56 10.05
CA LEU A 122 2.58 -9.91 9.62
C LEU A 122 2.80 -11.43 9.55
N LYS A 123 2.16 -12.19 10.45
CA LYS A 123 2.22 -13.65 10.46
C LYS A 123 1.40 -14.29 9.34
N LYS A 124 0.25 -13.69 8.99
CA LYS A 124 -0.72 -14.29 8.06
C LYS A 124 -0.40 -13.97 6.60
N PHE A 125 0.12 -12.79 6.32
CA PHE A 125 0.23 -12.24 4.97
C PHE A 125 1.67 -12.00 4.55
N LYS A 126 1.88 -11.87 3.23
CA LYS A 126 3.21 -11.62 2.65
C LYS A 126 3.48 -10.13 2.66
N VAL A 127 3.88 -9.62 3.81
CA VAL A 127 4.21 -8.20 4.05
C VAL A 127 5.55 -8.06 4.77
N ALA A 128 6.13 -6.87 4.72
CA ALA A 128 7.41 -6.56 5.38
C ALA A 128 7.36 -6.91 6.88
N GLN A 129 8.40 -7.54 7.39
CA GLN A 129 8.46 -7.96 8.80
C GLN A 129 9.14 -6.91 9.68
N LYS A 130 10.00 -6.06 9.10
CA LYS A 130 10.77 -5.02 9.80
C LYS A 130 10.58 -3.64 9.15
N GLY A 131 11.14 -2.61 9.79
CA GLY A 131 11.11 -1.24 9.27
C GLY A 131 9.77 -0.50 9.44
N TRP A 132 8.89 -1.02 10.31
CA TRP A 132 7.64 -0.38 10.71
C TRP A 132 7.88 0.76 11.71
N VAL A 133 7.16 1.86 11.53
CA VAL A 133 7.16 3.01 12.44
C VAL A 133 5.75 3.18 13.00
N GLN A 134 5.63 3.22 14.33
CA GLN A 134 4.36 3.50 14.99
C GLN A 134 4.10 5.02 15.02
N LYS A 135 2.90 5.43 14.64
CA LYS A 135 2.38 6.80 14.78
C LYS A 135 0.95 6.73 15.32
N LYS A 136 0.74 7.11 16.58
CA LYS A 136 -0.55 6.99 17.26
C LYS A 136 -1.11 5.56 17.12
N ASN A 137 -2.30 5.44 16.53
CA ASN A 137 -3.09 4.23 16.34
C ASN A 137 -2.76 3.50 15.03
N THR A 138 -1.60 3.78 14.44
CA THR A 138 -1.19 3.24 13.13
C THR A 138 0.26 2.78 13.15
N TYR A 139 0.52 1.64 12.52
CA TYR A 139 1.85 1.24 12.08
C TYR A 139 2.02 1.49 10.59
N ILE A 140 3.13 2.12 10.21
CA ILE A 140 3.44 2.48 8.83
C ILE A 140 4.74 1.80 8.42
N TYR A 141 4.69 1.06 7.32
CA TYR A 141 5.86 0.63 6.57
C TYR A 141 5.90 1.38 5.25
N GLN A 142 7.06 1.92 4.89
CA GLN A 142 7.26 2.65 3.65
C GLN A 142 8.62 2.32 3.05
N CYS A 143 8.61 2.10 1.73
CA CYS A 143 9.76 1.89 0.85
C CYS A 143 9.50 2.56 -0.52
N ASP A 144 10.40 2.33 -1.48
CA ASP A 144 10.36 2.98 -2.79
C ASP A 144 9.25 2.51 -3.73
N ASP A 145 8.54 1.42 -3.43
CA ASP A 145 7.48 0.94 -4.33
C ASP A 145 6.07 1.14 -3.74
N TYR A 146 5.96 1.04 -2.42
CA TYR A 146 4.66 1.02 -1.75
C TYR A 146 4.74 1.42 -0.26
N ARG A 147 3.57 1.73 0.28
CA ARG A 147 3.32 2.02 1.70
C ARG A 147 2.24 1.08 2.20
N ILE A 148 2.44 0.52 3.40
CA ILE A 148 1.43 -0.25 4.12
C ILE A 148 1.14 0.46 5.43
N GLU A 149 -0.14 0.57 5.74
CA GLU A 149 -0.63 1.08 7.01
C GLU A 149 -1.50 0.02 7.69
N ILE A 150 -1.28 -0.16 8.98
CA ILE A 150 -2.11 -1.01 9.84
C ILE A 150 -2.70 -0.10 10.92
N HIS A 151 -4.02 0.09 10.88
CA HIS A 151 -4.77 0.96 11.78
C HIS A 151 -5.54 0.14 12.81
N GLN A 152 -5.64 0.67 14.03
CA GLN A 152 -6.57 0.23 15.06
C GLN A 152 -6.76 1.37 16.06
N ASP A 153 -7.95 1.96 16.07
CA ASP A 153 -8.31 3.12 16.91
C ASP A 153 -9.33 2.80 18.00
N TYR A 154 -9.65 1.52 18.20
CA TYR A 154 -10.57 1.02 19.23
C TYR A 154 -11.98 1.64 19.21
N GLY A 155 -12.42 2.21 18.09
CA GLY A 155 -13.72 2.89 18.08
C GLY A 155 -13.71 4.27 18.77
N ALA A 156 -12.54 4.80 19.16
CA ALA A 156 -12.44 5.92 20.09
C ALA A 156 -12.73 7.31 19.48
N GLU A 157 -12.80 7.44 18.16
CA GLU A 157 -13.05 8.70 17.46
C GLU A 157 -14.39 8.67 16.70
N HIS A 158 -14.99 9.83 16.45
CA HIS A 158 -16.28 9.96 15.74
C HIS A 158 -16.30 9.34 14.33
N THR A 159 -15.13 9.04 13.77
CA THR A 159 -14.93 8.40 12.46
C THR A 159 -14.06 7.15 12.58
N ALA A 160 -14.28 6.34 13.62
CA ALA A 160 -13.46 5.17 13.88
C ALA A 160 -13.35 4.23 12.65
N ILE A 161 -12.11 3.94 12.26
CA ILE A 161 -11.76 3.10 11.12
C ILE A 161 -11.73 1.63 11.56
N GLY A 162 -11.39 1.36 12.83
CA GLY A 162 -11.19 0.02 13.36
C GLY A 162 -9.97 -0.70 12.76
N PRO A 163 -9.84 -2.02 12.99
CA PRO A 163 -8.70 -2.81 12.51
C PRO A 163 -8.69 -2.89 10.98
N THR A 164 -7.80 -2.12 10.35
CA THR A 164 -7.74 -1.95 8.90
C THR A 164 -6.30 -2.07 8.39
N VAL A 165 -6.12 -2.72 7.24
CA VAL A 165 -4.86 -2.71 6.49
C VAL A 165 -5.08 -1.96 5.17
N MET A 166 -4.31 -0.89 4.97
CA MET A 166 -4.31 -0.12 3.73
C MET A 166 -2.96 -0.27 3.03
N VAL A 167 -2.98 -0.46 1.73
CA VAL A 167 -1.79 -0.55 0.90
C VAL A 167 -1.90 0.44 -0.26
N LEU A 168 -0.84 1.21 -0.46
CA LEU A 168 -0.73 2.23 -1.48
C LEU A 168 0.51 1.93 -2.33
N SER A 169 0.43 2.09 -3.65
CA SER A 169 1.61 2.14 -4.53
C SER A 169 2.11 3.57 -4.67
N GLN A 170 3.39 3.78 -4.97
CA GLN A 170 3.90 5.13 -5.26
C GLN A 170 3.16 5.89 -6.37
N LYS A 171 2.42 5.18 -7.24
CA LYS A 171 1.66 5.76 -8.35
C LYS A 171 0.29 6.32 -7.95
N THR A 172 -0.11 6.22 -6.68
CA THR A 172 -1.37 6.80 -6.24
C THR A 172 -1.20 8.27 -5.87
N ASP A 173 -2.20 9.10 -6.17
CA ASP A 173 -2.25 10.50 -5.74
C ASP A 173 -2.39 10.66 -4.21
N MET A 174 -2.54 9.55 -3.49
CA MET A 174 -2.64 9.49 -2.02
C MET A 174 -1.30 9.22 -1.32
N PHE A 175 -0.18 9.13 -2.05
CA PHE A 175 1.12 8.75 -1.51
C PHE A 175 1.81 9.86 -0.70
#